data_AF-A0AA88RJQ3-F1
#
_entry.id   AF-A0AA88RJQ3-F1
#
_cell.length_a   1.000
_cell.length_b   1.000
_cell.length_c   1.000
_cell.angle_alpha   90.00
_cell.angle_beta   90.00
_cell.angle_gamma   90.00
#
_symmetry.space_group_name_H-M   'P 1'
#
loop_
_entity.id
_entity.type
_entity.pdbx_description
1 polymer ?
#
loop_
_entity_poly.entity_id
_entity_poly.type
_entity_poly.pdbx_seq_one_letter_code
_entity_poly.pdbx_strand_id
1 'polypeptide(L)'
;MDLPPLRIDYMEGKRLDDILLEKVMAGDWDMVVDFCMARPVCLKFKITSLGDTVCHLAVLDGRYDAVQKLKKLICEEDVTEEALGVANVRGNTPLHLAASVGSVSMCECIAAGNVWPIGERNVDGETPLFLAALLGHKYAFLCDTRWPLMAQRKPYVALDLPLARRVRQQISTIYSNQCINIA
;
A
#
# COMPACT_ATOMS: atom_id res chain seq x y z
N MET A 1 -13.52 3.98 -38.21
CA MET A 1 -12.70 4.99 -37.51
C MET A 1 -13.01 4.81 -36.04
N ASP A 2 -12.27 3.93 -35.39
CA ASP A 2 -12.48 3.63 -33.98
C ASP A 2 -12.08 4.85 -33.16
N LEU A 3 -13.01 5.36 -32.35
CA LEU A 3 -12.68 6.37 -31.35
C LEU A 3 -11.65 5.76 -30.38
N PRO A 4 -10.57 6.46 -30.04
CA PRO A 4 -9.67 6.02 -28.99
C PRO A 4 -10.45 5.90 -27.68
N PRO A 5 -10.17 4.89 -26.83
CA PRO A 5 -10.79 4.80 -25.53
C PRO A 5 -10.51 6.08 -24.71
N LEU A 6 -11.56 6.57 -24.08
CA LEU A 6 -11.61 7.81 -23.31
C LEU A 6 -10.52 7.89 -22.24
N ARG A 7 -9.94 9.10 -22.13
CA ARG A 7 -8.99 9.61 -21.12
C ARG A 7 -7.52 9.30 -21.42
N ILE A 8 -6.93 10.12 -22.28
CA ILE A 8 -5.49 10.06 -22.54
C ILE A 8 -4.79 11.26 -21.93
N ASP A 9 -4.28 10.98 -20.74
CA ASP A 9 -3.45 11.83 -19.90
C ASP A 9 -2.04 11.95 -20.52
N TYR A 10 -1.88 12.88 -21.49
CA TYR A 10 -0.59 13.19 -22.13
C TYR A 10 -0.06 14.56 -21.69
N MET A 11 1.26 14.67 -21.56
CA MET A 11 1.98 15.93 -21.42
C MET A 11 3.16 15.92 -22.37
N GLU A 12 3.29 16.97 -23.20
CA GLU A 12 4.37 17.09 -24.20
C GLU A 12 4.47 15.88 -25.16
N GLY A 13 3.34 15.22 -25.45
CA GLY A 13 3.28 14.04 -26.31
C GLY A 13 3.74 12.73 -25.65
N LYS A 14 4.14 12.75 -24.37
CA LYS A 14 4.43 11.56 -23.57
C LYS A 14 3.26 11.23 -22.64
N ARG A 15 3.05 9.94 -22.34
CA ARG A 15 2.02 9.53 -21.38
C ARG A 15 2.42 9.93 -19.97
N LEU A 16 1.48 10.36 -19.14
CA LEU A 16 1.78 10.79 -17.77
C LEU A 16 2.36 9.66 -16.90
N ASP A 17 1.97 8.41 -17.11
CA ASP A 17 2.53 7.26 -16.39
C ASP A 17 4.00 6.99 -16.75
N ASP A 18 4.37 7.13 -18.03
CA ASP A 18 5.77 7.05 -18.46
C ASP A 18 6.62 8.18 -17.85
N ILE A 19 6.10 9.41 -17.85
CA ILE A 19 6.76 10.58 -17.25
C ILE A 19 6.93 10.39 -15.74
N LEU A 20 5.88 9.91 -15.06
CA LEU A 20 5.93 9.64 -13.63
C LEU A 20 6.96 8.55 -13.31
N LEU A 21 6.99 7.47 -14.09
CA LEU A 21 7.99 6.42 -13.94
C LEU A 21 9.40 6.98 -14.13
N GLU A 22 9.65 7.77 -15.17
CA GLU A 22 10.96 8.40 -15.43
C GLU A 22 11.46 9.19 -14.20
N LYS A 23 10.57 9.97 -13.57
CA LYS A 23 10.89 10.75 -12.35
C LYS A 23 11.18 9.85 -11.14
N VAL A 24 10.38 8.80 -10.95
CA VAL A 24 10.63 7.82 -9.87
C VAL A 24 11.98 7.13 -10.07
N MET A 25 12.30 6.73 -11.29
CA MET A 25 13.58 6.08 -11.62
C MET A 25 14.79 7.00 -11.45
N ALA A 26 14.60 8.33 -11.59
CA ALA A 26 15.61 9.32 -11.26
C ALA A 26 15.84 9.50 -9.74
N GLY A 27 14.91 9.00 -8.90
CA GLY A 27 15.00 9.07 -7.44
C GLY A 27 14.68 10.44 -6.85
N ASP A 28 14.21 11.40 -7.65
CA ASP A 28 13.81 12.74 -7.19
C ASP A 28 12.38 12.72 -6.67
N TRP A 29 12.22 12.29 -5.42
CA TRP A 29 10.92 12.11 -4.79
C TRP A 29 10.19 13.42 -4.48
N ASP A 30 10.89 14.53 -4.37
CA ASP A 30 10.24 15.84 -4.22
C ASP A 30 9.56 16.23 -5.53
N MET A 31 10.24 16.06 -6.67
CA MET A 31 9.62 16.28 -7.99
C MET A 31 8.46 15.31 -8.26
N VAL A 32 8.57 14.05 -7.82
CA VAL A 32 7.47 13.06 -7.91
C VAL A 32 6.25 13.53 -7.12
N VAL A 33 6.45 13.97 -5.87
CA VAL A 33 5.35 14.47 -5.03
C VAL A 33 4.72 15.72 -5.66
N ASP A 34 5.51 16.67 -6.13
CA ASP A 34 5.01 17.89 -6.78
C ASP A 34 4.20 17.55 -8.04
N PHE A 35 4.66 16.57 -8.81
CA PHE A 35 3.95 16.10 -9.99
C PHE A 35 2.60 15.45 -9.63
N CYS A 36 2.56 14.62 -8.59
CA CYS A 36 1.33 14.03 -8.08
C CYS A 36 0.41 15.06 -7.41
N MET A 37 0.95 16.09 -6.77
CA MET A 37 0.18 17.20 -6.19
C MET A 37 -0.51 18.01 -7.28
N ALA A 38 0.19 18.31 -8.36
CA ALA A 38 -0.40 18.98 -9.52
C ALA A 38 -1.44 18.09 -10.24
N ARG A 39 -1.33 16.76 -10.12
CA ARG A 39 -2.18 15.79 -10.81
C ARG A 39 -2.50 14.57 -9.92
N PRO A 40 -3.45 14.69 -8.98
CA PRO A 40 -3.75 13.61 -8.04
C PRO A 40 -4.21 12.30 -8.70
N VAL A 41 -4.78 12.37 -9.92
CA VAL A 41 -5.17 11.18 -10.70
C VAL A 41 -4.02 10.20 -10.93
N CYS A 42 -2.78 10.70 -10.99
CA CYS A 42 -1.60 9.88 -11.25
C CYS A 42 -1.27 8.91 -10.10
N LEU A 43 -1.80 9.15 -8.89
CA LEU A 43 -1.61 8.28 -7.73
C LEU A 43 -2.16 6.86 -7.93
N LYS A 44 -3.14 6.69 -8.83
CA LYS A 44 -3.74 5.39 -9.17
C LYS A 44 -3.06 4.70 -10.37
N PHE A 45 -2.12 5.36 -11.04
CA PHE A 45 -1.50 4.80 -12.25
C PHE A 45 -0.61 3.62 -11.91
N LYS A 46 -0.77 2.56 -12.69
CA LYS A 46 0.10 1.40 -12.71
C LYS A 46 1.27 1.71 -13.63
N ILE A 47 2.36 2.20 -13.04
CA ILE A 47 3.50 2.78 -13.77
C ILE A 47 4.60 1.77 -14.08
N THR A 48 4.57 0.57 -13.49
CA THR A 48 5.52 -0.52 -13.83
C THR A 48 4.83 -1.67 -14.57
N SER A 49 5.64 -2.56 -15.17
CA SER A 49 5.14 -3.81 -15.77
C SER A 49 4.52 -4.77 -14.76
N LEU A 50 4.90 -4.67 -13.48
CA LEU A 50 4.28 -5.40 -12.37
C LEU A 50 3.01 -4.70 -11.87
N GLY A 51 2.62 -3.57 -12.47
CA GLY A 51 1.45 -2.81 -12.10
C GLY A 51 1.59 -2.05 -10.78
N ASP A 52 2.83 -1.74 -10.36
CA ASP A 52 3.08 -0.94 -9.18
C ASP A 52 2.69 0.51 -9.41
N THR A 53 2.11 1.13 -8.38
CA THR A 53 1.86 2.57 -8.34
C THR A 53 3.03 3.31 -7.70
N VAL A 54 3.00 4.64 -7.79
CA VAL A 54 4.00 5.49 -7.12
C VAL A 54 4.12 5.20 -5.61
N CYS A 55 3.01 4.86 -4.93
CA CYS A 55 3.03 4.50 -3.52
C CYS A 55 3.76 3.16 -3.25
N HIS A 56 3.64 2.17 -4.15
CA HIS A 56 4.40 0.93 -4.03
C HIS A 56 5.90 1.21 -4.17
N LEU A 57 6.28 2.00 -5.17
CA LEU A 57 7.68 2.34 -5.42
C LEU A 57 8.29 3.18 -4.29
N ALA A 58 7.53 4.10 -3.70
CA ALA A 58 7.99 4.88 -2.55
C ALA A 58 8.31 4.00 -1.33
N VAL A 59 7.50 2.97 -1.12
CA VAL A 59 7.72 1.97 -0.07
C VAL A 59 8.94 1.10 -0.38
N LEU A 60 9.08 0.62 -1.62
CA LEU A 60 10.22 -0.20 -2.03
C LEU A 60 11.55 0.57 -1.96
N ASP A 61 11.54 1.86 -2.27
CA ASP A 61 12.71 2.74 -2.16
C ASP A 61 12.96 3.24 -0.72
N GLY A 62 12.11 2.84 0.24
CA GLY A 62 12.27 3.19 1.65
C GLY A 62 12.04 4.68 1.98
N ARG A 63 11.32 5.40 1.12
CA ARG A 63 11.15 6.86 1.21
C ARG A 63 9.96 7.23 2.09
N TYR A 64 10.18 7.18 3.39
CA TYR A 64 9.15 7.53 4.38
C TYR A 64 8.53 8.92 4.14
N ASP A 65 9.36 9.94 3.90
CA ASP A 65 8.88 11.32 3.70
C ASP A 65 7.98 11.42 2.46
N ALA A 66 8.33 10.72 1.39
CA ALA A 66 7.51 10.65 0.18
C ALA A 66 6.19 9.93 0.44
N VAL A 67 6.21 8.78 1.13
CA VAL A 67 4.99 8.04 1.53
C VAL A 67 4.08 8.94 2.37
N GLN A 68 4.63 9.70 3.32
CA GLN A 68 3.86 10.62 4.15
C GLN A 68 3.22 11.75 3.34
N LYS A 69 3.99 12.39 2.44
CA LYS A 69 3.47 13.45 1.56
C LYS A 69 2.40 12.91 0.60
N LEU A 70 2.67 11.79 -0.08
CA LEU A 70 1.71 11.15 -0.99
C LEU A 70 0.43 10.74 -0.26
N LYS A 71 0.54 10.18 0.94
CA LYS A 71 -0.65 9.86 1.75
C LYS A 71 -1.44 11.10 2.13
N LYS A 72 -0.77 12.19 2.52
CA LYS A 72 -1.45 13.44 2.86
C LYS A 72 -2.28 13.95 1.67
N LEU A 73 -1.70 13.92 0.46
CA LEU A 73 -2.42 14.26 -0.77
C LEU A 73 -3.65 13.37 -0.98
N ILE A 74 -3.54 12.07 -0.67
CA ILE A 74 -4.64 11.11 -0.81
C ILE A 74 -5.80 11.43 0.14
N CYS A 75 -5.50 11.80 1.39
CA CYS A 75 -6.51 12.12 2.41
C CYS A 75 -7.15 13.51 2.24
N GLU A 76 -6.44 14.49 1.66
CA GLU A 76 -6.94 15.87 1.53
C GLU A 76 -7.87 16.06 0.32
N GLU A 77 -7.63 15.33 -0.77
CA GLU A 77 -8.35 15.55 -2.03
C GLU A 77 -9.63 14.71 -2.19
N ASP A 78 -9.97 13.79 -1.27
CA ASP A 78 -11.17 12.92 -1.22
C ASP A 78 -11.48 12.07 -2.51
N VAL A 79 -10.74 12.31 -3.58
CA VAL A 79 -10.91 11.72 -4.93
C VAL A 79 -10.04 10.46 -5.10
N THR A 80 -9.17 10.17 -4.14
CA THR A 80 -8.12 9.14 -4.27
C THR A 80 -7.95 8.20 -3.08
N GLU A 81 -8.92 8.07 -2.16
CA GLU A 81 -8.85 7.10 -1.05
C GLU A 81 -8.48 5.67 -1.53
N GLU A 82 -8.91 5.32 -2.74
CA GLU A 82 -8.60 4.03 -3.39
C GLU A 82 -7.13 3.87 -3.83
N ALA A 83 -6.32 4.92 -3.90
CA ALA A 83 -4.94 4.84 -4.39
C ALA A 83 -4.04 3.97 -3.50
N LEU A 84 -4.29 3.95 -2.18
CA LEU A 84 -3.65 3.02 -1.24
C LEU A 84 -4.23 1.59 -1.30
N GLY A 85 -5.40 1.43 -1.93
CA GLY A 85 -6.04 0.15 -2.19
C GLY A 85 -5.72 -0.44 -3.57
N VAL A 86 -5.12 0.32 -4.49
CA VAL A 86 -4.72 -0.21 -5.80
C VAL A 86 -3.70 -1.31 -5.58
N ALA A 87 -4.04 -2.50 -6.05
CA ALA A 87 -3.16 -3.65 -5.99
C ALA A 87 -2.37 -3.81 -7.28
N ASN A 88 -1.10 -4.20 -7.16
CA ASN A 88 -0.25 -4.56 -8.29
C ASN A 88 -0.66 -5.91 -8.90
N VAL A 89 0.08 -6.42 -9.90
CA VAL A 89 -0.22 -7.70 -10.58
C VAL A 89 -0.27 -8.89 -9.61
N ARG A 90 0.48 -8.84 -8.51
CA ARG A 90 0.45 -9.87 -7.46
C ARG A 90 -0.67 -9.66 -6.45
N GLY A 91 -1.55 -8.67 -6.64
CA GLY A 91 -2.56 -8.33 -5.64
C GLY A 91 -1.98 -7.66 -4.38
N ASN A 92 -0.69 -7.31 -4.38
CA ASN A 92 -0.09 -6.60 -3.26
C ASN A 92 -0.48 -5.12 -3.34
N THR A 93 -0.94 -4.57 -2.22
CA THR A 93 -1.11 -3.12 -2.01
C THR A 93 0.19 -2.51 -1.48
N PRO A 94 0.33 -1.18 -1.39
CA PRO A 94 1.48 -0.55 -0.75
C PRO A 94 1.70 -1.03 0.69
N LEU A 95 0.63 -1.37 1.41
CA LEU A 95 0.71 -1.91 2.78
C LEU A 95 1.30 -3.34 2.79
N HIS A 96 0.98 -4.19 1.80
CA HIS A 96 1.62 -5.50 1.67
C HIS A 96 3.14 -5.35 1.55
N LEU A 97 3.60 -4.40 0.74
CA LEU A 97 5.02 -4.13 0.56
C LEU A 97 5.66 -3.53 1.82
N ALA A 98 4.98 -2.61 2.52
CA ALA A 98 5.52 -2.02 3.74
C ALA A 98 5.69 -3.09 4.84
N ALA A 99 4.73 -4.00 4.91
CA ALA A 99 4.76 -5.13 5.84
C ALA A 99 5.83 -6.16 5.47
N SER A 100 6.05 -6.41 4.16
CA SER A 100 7.10 -7.34 3.72
C SER A 100 8.51 -6.78 3.83
N VAL A 101 8.67 -5.45 3.80
CA VAL A 101 9.95 -4.77 4.12
C VAL A 101 10.16 -4.70 5.64
N GLY A 102 9.09 -4.84 6.43
CA GLY A 102 9.14 -4.75 7.89
C GLY A 102 9.22 -3.33 8.42
N SER A 103 8.86 -2.33 7.61
CA SER A 103 8.91 -0.92 8.00
C SER A 103 7.69 -0.52 8.81
N VAL A 104 7.84 -0.51 10.15
CA VAL A 104 6.79 -0.11 11.09
C VAL A 104 6.25 1.28 10.75
N SER A 105 7.14 2.25 10.54
CA SER A 105 6.74 3.63 10.27
C SER A 105 5.94 3.76 8.98
N MET A 106 6.31 3.04 7.92
CA MET A 106 5.53 3.06 6.66
C MET A 106 4.19 2.34 6.81
N CYS A 107 4.13 1.23 7.56
CA CYS A 107 2.87 0.56 7.89
C CYS A 107 1.94 1.50 8.66
N GLU A 108 2.43 2.15 9.73
CA GLU A 108 1.67 3.11 10.53
C GLU A 108 1.19 4.28 9.67
N CYS A 109 2.08 4.82 8.83
CA CYS A 109 1.74 5.91 7.94
C CYS A 109 0.60 5.51 7.02
N ILE A 110 0.76 4.45 6.22
CA ILE A 110 -0.20 4.00 5.20
C ILE A 110 -1.54 3.60 5.82
N ALA A 111 -1.52 2.89 6.95
CA ALA A 111 -2.74 2.44 7.64
C ALA A 111 -3.44 3.57 8.41
N ALA A 112 -2.75 4.68 8.73
CA ALA A 112 -3.35 5.72 9.55
C ALA A 112 -4.57 6.37 8.89
N GLY A 113 -5.75 6.16 9.46
CA GLY A 113 -7.02 6.72 8.99
C GLY A 113 -7.78 5.80 8.03
N ASN A 114 -7.18 4.68 7.59
CA ASN A 114 -7.73 3.77 6.60
C ASN A 114 -7.75 2.33 7.13
N VAL A 115 -8.94 1.76 7.32
CA VAL A 115 -9.08 0.38 7.83
C VAL A 115 -9.07 -0.66 6.70
N TRP A 116 -9.43 -0.27 5.48
CA TRP A 116 -9.61 -1.17 4.34
C TRP A 116 -8.34 -1.93 3.90
N PRO A 117 -7.15 -1.29 3.75
CA PRO A 117 -5.98 -1.96 3.17
C PRO A 117 -5.41 -3.12 3.98
N ILE A 118 -5.80 -3.23 5.25
CA ILE A 118 -5.26 -4.17 6.25
C ILE A 118 -5.78 -5.60 6.01
N GLY A 119 -7.03 -5.72 5.56
CA GLY A 119 -7.70 -7.00 5.34
C GLY A 119 -7.62 -7.55 3.92
N GLU A 120 -7.03 -6.77 3.01
CA GLU A 120 -6.88 -7.15 1.61
C GLU A 120 -6.00 -8.39 1.45
N ARG A 121 -6.34 -9.20 0.45
CA ARG A 121 -5.59 -10.42 0.13
C ARG A 121 -4.95 -10.28 -1.23
N ASN A 122 -3.66 -10.61 -1.28
CA ASN A 122 -2.95 -10.73 -2.54
C ASN A 122 -3.39 -12.01 -3.30
N VAL A 123 -2.82 -12.26 -4.47
CA VAL A 123 -3.18 -13.44 -5.31
C VAL A 123 -2.88 -14.78 -4.63
N ASP A 124 -1.93 -14.78 -3.70
CA ASP A 124 -1.53 -15.94 -2.89
C ASP A 124 -2.45 -16.10 -1.66
N GLY A 125 -3.45 -15.23 -1.51
CA GLY A 125 -4.39 -15.21 -0.39
C GLY A 125 -3.81 -14.61 0.90
N GLU A 126 -2.63 -14.01 0.83
CA GLU A 126 -1.88 -13.45 1.96
C GLU A 126 -2.34 -12.03 2.26
N THR A 127 -2.41 -11.68 3.54
CA THR A 127 -2.66 -10.30 3.99
C THR A 127 -1.33 -9.58 4.22
N PRO A 128 -1.29 -8.22 4.32
CA PRO A 128 -0.07 -7.52 4.71
C PRO A 128 0.51 -8.06 6.02
N LEU A 129 -0.38 -8.36 6.97
CA LEU A 129 -0.01 -8.89 8.26
C LEU A 129 0.58 -10.30 8.18
N PHE A 130 0.06 -11.14 7.27
CA PHE A 130 0.65 -12.44 6.98
C PHE A 130 2.09 -12.30 6.46
N LEU A 131 2.33 -11.37 5.54
CA LEU A 131 3.68 -11.11 5.00
C LEU A 131 4.65 -10.66 6.10
N ALA A 132 4.24 -9.75 6.98
CA ALA A 132 5.07 -9.34 8.12
C ALA A 132 5.39 -10.52 9.05
N ALA A 133 4.42 -11.39 9.33
CA ALA A 133 4.64 -12.57 10.17
C ALA A 133 5.55 -13.61 9.49
N LEU A 134 5.31 -13.90 8.21
CA LEU A 134 6.05 -14.88 7.42
C LEU A 134 7.53 -14.52 7.35
N LEU A 135 7.84 -13.23 7.18
CA LEU A 135 9.20 -12.71 7.07
C LEU A 135 9.84 -12.35 8.43
N GLY A 136 9.15 -12.62 9.55
CA GLY A 136 9.69 -12.39 10.89
C GLY A 136 9.73 -10.92 11.33
N HIS A 137 9.01 -10.03 10.65
CA HIS A 137 8.92 -8.61 10.96
C HIS A 137 7.96 -8.34 12.14
N LYS A 138 8.37 -8.79 13.33
CA LYS A 138 7.58 -8.75 14.57
C LYS A 138 6.95 -7.39 14.86
N TYR A 139 7.66 -6.28 14.62
CA TYR A 139 7.13 -4.95 14.94
C TYR A 139 6.14 -4.43 13.89
N ALA A 140 6.38 -4.70 12.60
CA ALA A 140 5.42 -4.37 11.54
C ALA A 140 4.14 -5.20 11.69
N PHE A 141 4.29 -6.45 12.15
CA PHE A 141 3.19 -7.31 12.52
C PHE A 141 2.35 -6.74 13.69
N LEU A 142 3.01 -6.18 14.72
CA LEU A 142 2.30 -5.64 15.89
C LEU A 142 1.68 -4.26 15.67
N CYS A 143 2.12 -3.52 14.65
CA CYS A 143 1.60 -2.20 14.27
C CYS A 143 0.05 -2.17 14.22
N ASP A 144 -0.56 -3.22 13.66
CA ASP A 144 -2.01 -3.33 13.51
C ASP A 144 -2.74 -3.68 14.82
N THR A 145 -2.08 -4.41 15.74
CA THR A 145 -2.69 -4.79 17.03
C THR A 145 -2.81 -3.65 18.03
N ARG A 146 -2.09 -2.54 17.83
CA ARG A 146 -2.21 -1.30 18.63
C ARG A 146 -3.26 -0.32 18.10
N TRP A 147 -3.67 -0.44 16.85
CA TRP A 147 -4.69 0.39 16.21
C TRP A 147 -6.06 0.42 16.92
N PRO A 148 -6.59 -0.69 17.51
CA PRO A 148 -7.89 -0.69 18.20
C PRO A 148 -7.97 0.27 19.38
N LEU A 149 -6.83 0.65 19.97
CA LEU A 149 -6.78 1.57 21.11
C LEU A 149 -6.87 3.04 20.70
N MET A 150 -6.50 3.37 19.46
CA MET A 150 -6.49 4.76 18.94
C MET A 150 -7.83 5.16 18.30
N ALA A 151 -8.61 4.18 17.82
CA ALA A 151 -9.91 4.37 17.17
C ALA A 151 -11.07 4.75 18.11
N GLN A 152 -10.85 4.89 19.43
CA GLN A 152 -11.88 5.21 20.42
C GLN A 152 -12.48 6.64 20.31
N ARG A 153 -12.12 7.43 19.28
CA ARG A 153 -12.58 8.81 19.11
C ARG A 153 -13.69 9.04 18.07
N LYS A 154 -14.15 8.02 17.33
CA LYS A 154 -15.40 8.05 16.53
C LYS A 154 -16.05 6.66 16.49
N PRO A 155 -17.40 6.55 16.41
CA PRO A 155 -18.10 5.27 16.46
C PRO A 155 -18.06 4.61 15.08
N TYR A 156 -16.89 4.19 14.61
CA TYR A 156 -16.80 3.25 13.50
C TYR A 156 -16.61 1.86 14.08
N VAL A 157 -17.77 1.19 14.13
CA VAL A 157 -18.04 -0.25 14.20
C VAL A 157 -16.80 -1.13 14.32
N ALA A 158 -16.75 -1.85 15.44
CA ALA A 158 -15.96 -3.05 15.71
C ALA A 158 -15.12 -3.54 14.53
N LEU A 159 -13.78 -3.54 14.69
CA LEU A 159 -12.88 -4.41 13.96
C LEU A 159 -13.55 -5.77 13.81
N ASP A 160 -13.94 -6.08 12.57
CA ASP A 160 -14.80 -7.20 12.25
C ASP A 160 -14.14 -8.48 12.79
N LEU A 161 -14.79 -9.15 13.74
CA LEU A 161 -14.36 -10.43 14.32
C LEU A 161 -13.86 -11.46 13.27
N PRO A 162 -14.41 -11.52 12.04
CA PRO A 162 -13.88 -12.32 10.95
C PRO A 162 -12.45 -11.97 10.55
N LEU A 163 -12.07 -10.69 10.48
CA LEU A 163 -10.70 -10.28 10.12
C LEU A 163 -9.71 -10.71 11.22
N ALA A 164 -10.03 -10.43 12.48
CA ALA A 164 -9.20 -10.81 13.62
C ALA A 164 -9.10 -12.35 13.80
N ARG A 165 -10.14 -13.11 13.42
CA ARG A 165 -10.10 -14.59 13.37
C ARG A 165 -9.25 -15.08 12.19
N ARG A 166 -9.38 -14.48 11.01
CA ARG A 166 -8.63 -14.85 9.79
C ARG A 166 -7.13 -14.61 9.95
N VAL A 167 -6.75 -13.45 10.48
CA VAL A 167 -5.36 -13.13 10.84
C VAL A 167 -4.81 -14.17 11.82
N ARG A 168 -5.54 -14.48 12.89
CA ARG A 168 -5.15 -15.52 13.86
C ARG A 168 -4.98 -16.90 13.23
N GLN A 169 -5.88 -17.31 12.33
CA GLN A 169 -5.77 -18.56 11.60
C GLN A 169 -4.51 -18.60 10.74
N GLN A 170 -4.23 -17.52 10.02
CA GLN A 170 -3.06 -17.37 9.15
C GLN A 170 -1.74 -17.40 9.95
N ILE A 171 -1.71 -16.73 11.11
CA ILE A 171 -0.59 -16.80 12.06
C ILE A 171 -0.39 -18.24 12.56
N SER A 172 -1.47 -18.93 12.92
CA SER A 172 -1.41 -20.32 13.36
C SER A 172 -0.81 -21.22 12.28
N THR A 173 -1.11 -20.97 11.00
CA THR A 173 -0.51 -21.69 9.86
C THR A 173 1.00 -21.45 9.73
N ILE A 174 1.46 -20.22 9.97
CA ILE A 174 2.90 -19.89 9.94
C ILE A 174 3.63 -20.65 11.06
N TYR A 175 3.12 -20.59 12.29
CA TYR A 175 3.76 -21.28 13.42
C TYR A 175 3.68 -22.81 13.29
N SER A 176 2.60 -23.37 12.73
CA SER A 176 2.54 -24.81 12.47
C SER A 176 3.52 -25.28 11.40
N ASN A 177 3.80 -24.44 10.39
CA ASN A 177 4.76 -24.75 9.34
C ASN A 177 6.22 -24.53 9.78
N GLN A 178 6.49 -23.59 10.69
CA GLN A 178 7.82 -23.40 11.29
C GLN A 178 8.21 -24.52 12.26
N CYS A 179 7.25 -25.15 12.96
CA CYS A 179 7.51 -26.34 13.79
C CYS A 179 7.97 -27.57 12.99
N ILE A 180 7.85 -27.58 11.65
CA ILE A 180 8.32 -28.68 10.79
C ILE A 180 9.78 -28.49 10.36
N ASN A 181 10.35 -27.29 10.45
CA ASN A 181 11.72 -26.97 10.01
C ASN A 181 12.74 -26.78 11.15
N ILE A 182 12.42 -27.26 12.35
CA ILE A 182 13.38 -27.39 13.46
C ILE A 182 13.38 -28.85 13.92
N ALA A 183 14.05 -29.69 13.14
CA ALA A 183 14.48 -31.03 13.53
C ALA A 183 15.92 -31.24 13.03
#